data_AF-A0A932E557-F1
#
_entry.id   AF-A0A932E557-F1
#
_cell.length_a   1.000
_cell.length_b   1.000
_cell.length_c   1.000
_cell.angle_alpha   90.00
_cell.angle_beta   90.00
_cell.angle_gamma   90.00
#
_symmetry.space_group_name_H-M   'P 1'
#
loop_
_entity.id
_entity.type
_entity.pdbx_description
1 polymer ?
#
loop_
_entity_poly.entity_id
_entity_poly.type
_entity_poly.pdbx_seq_one_letter_code
_entity_poly.pdbx_strand_id
1 'polypeptide(L)'
;MSEPKTHVRTPHVEEELSLPLFFTTVVASLTGLYGLLWLCAPTSVWLIQVGAPAWKFAAAFLLIHLFNCFMEFFFHRYVLHKPVVPFLSHFYKQHTLHHNLTRIGRRRTPGGQEVPFVENIYPITQPHQTEASFFPWFTLGIFGFILTPLLALLQWLVPSFPWFVSGYAAIAMSLVFYEVFHAIEHWPFEKWAVLIEHARFGWFWRKVYSFHLRHHAVIDCNEAISGFFTLPIADVVFSTWIFPKSLYTHGGEWEASEFTSPRPCRFIRWCDTASENLVRNRRLAAQGAPLNPVVPPEAPRDYSRPEHIVHNLTHGLGLAASTVSLAALVTFAALQGEGRHLVSFAIFGVTLVLLHLAVVLYHRREEVAWKLRARKYTHAAIFLVIAGTATPFLLISMRGAWGWSLFGVVWGLSAIGVALQLMFSGRFRTVTVVAYLLLGALGAVAIKPVFASLPPGALLLGFAGVLSYLAGLAFYLWRLPRFDLLPRQLCFVGGSVCHLFAVLLFVLPVHG
;
A
#
# COMPACT_ATOMS: atom_id res chain seq x y z
N MET A 1 -17.24 -71.35 -4.91
CA MET A 1 -17.96 -70.06 -4.79
C MET A 1 -18.01 -69.74 -3.31
N SER A 2 -17.46 -68.66 -2.76
CA SER A 2 -17.14 -67.34 -3.31
C SER A 2 -16.12 -66.65 -2.40
N GLU A 3 -15.04 -66.10 -2.96
CA GLU A 3 -14.16 -65.16 -2.25
C GLU A 3 -14.95 -63.88 -1.87
N PRO A 4 -14.71 -63.30 -0.68
CA PRO A 4 -15.24 -61.99 -0.36
C PRO A 4 -14.46 -60.94 -1.15
N LYS A 5 -15.08 -60.39 -2.21
CA LYS A 5 -14.60 -59.19 -2.89
C LYS A 5 -14.68 -58.02 -1.90
N THR A 6 -13.58 -57.74 -1.21
CA THR A 6 -13.37 -56.44 -0.57
C THR A 6 -13.21 -55.42 -1.70
N HIS A 7 -14.32 -54.77 -2.07
CA HIS A 7 -14.26 -53.54 -2.84
C HIS A 7 -13.57 -52.48 -1.97
N VAL A 8 -12.24 -52.42 -2.05
CA VAL A 8 -11.50 -51.22 -1.66
C VAL A 8 -12.01 -50.14 -2.61
N ARG A 9 -12.92 -49.28 -2.13
CA ARG A 9 -13.15 -47.99 -2.78
C ARG A 9 -11.79 -47.32 -2.81
N THR A 10 -11.19 -47.22 -3.99
CA THR A 10 -10.12 -46.26 -4.22
C THR A 10 -10.63 -44.92 -3.70
N PRO A 11 -9.92 -44.25 -2.77
CA PRO A 11 -10.32 -42.92 -2.34
C PRO A 11 -10.44 -42.08 -3.60
N HIS A 12 -11.59 -41.44 -3.78
CA HIS A 12 -11.81 -40.50 -4.88
C HIS A 12 -10.79 -39.38 -4.65
N VAL A 13 -9.69 -39.42 -5.40
CA VAL A 13 -8.71 -38.33 -5.42
C VAL A 13 -9.44 -37.18 -6.09
N GLU A 14 -9.72 -36.11 -5.34
CA GLU A 14 -10.27 -34.89 -5.94
C GLU A 14 -9.27 -34.38 -6.98
N GLU A 15 -9.80 -34.09 -8.16
CA GLU A 15 -9.02 -33.83 -9.38
C GLU A 15 -8.06 -32.64 -9.23
N GLU A 16 -6.96 -32.72 -9.97
CA GLU A 16 -6.07 -31.62 -10.35
C GLU A 16 -6.87 -30.33 -10.67
N LEU A 17 -6.25 -29.15 -10.55
CA LEU A 17 -6.82 -27.86 -10.98
C LEU A 17 -7.67 -28.04 -12.26
N SER A 18 -9.00 -27.95 -12.13
CA SER A 18 -9.87 -27.99 -13.31
C SER A 18 -9.72 -26.66 -14.03
N LEU A 19 -8.77 -26.60 -14.96
CA LEU A 19 -8.56 -25.43 -15.83
C LEU A 19 -9.89 -24.95 -16.44
N PRO A 20 -10.79 -25.82 -16.94
CA PRO A 20 -12.09 -25.39 -17.43
C PRO A 20 -12.94 -24.67 -16.37
N LEU A 21 -13.03 -25.22 -15.15
CA LEU A 21 -13.80 -24.61 -14.06
C LEU A 21 -13.19 -23.28 -13.62
N PHE A 22 -11.86 -23.22 -13.52
CA PHE A 22 -11.12 -22.00 -13.19
C PHE A 22 -11.36 -20.90 -14.22
N PHE A 23 -11.15 -21.18 -15.51
CA PHE A 23 -11.39 -20.21 -16.58
C PHE A 23 -12.86 -19.77 -16.62
N THR A 24 -13.81 -20.70 -16.43
CA THR A 24 -15.24 -20.37 -16.35
C THR A 24 -15.51 -19.41 -15.18
N THR A 25 -14.90 -19.65 -14.02
CA THR A 25 -15.05 -18.81 -12.82
C THR A 25 -14.47 -17.40 -13.03
N VAL A 26 -13.28 -17.32 -13.63
CA VAL A 26 -12.63 -16.03 -13.96
C VAL A 26 -13.47 -15.25 -14.96
N VAL A 27 -13.94 -15.90 -16.03
CA VAL A 27 -14.79 -15.26 -17.05
C VAL A 27 -16.11 -14.78 -16.43
N ALA A 28 -16.81 -15.63 -15.67
CA ALA A 28 -18.07 -15.27 -15.02
C ALA A 28 -17.88 -14.09 -14.04
N SER A 29 -16.81 -14.10 -13.25
CA SER A 29 -16.50 -13.03 -12.31
C SER A 29 -16.15 -11.71 -13.02
N LEU A 30 -15.38 -11.78 -14.12
CA LEU A 30 -15.02 -10.62 -14.92
C LEU A 30 -16.25 -10.03 -15.63
N THR A 31 -17.11 -10.88 -16.19
CA THR A 31 -18.40 -10.47 -16.75
C THR A 31 -19.28 -9.82 -15.70
N GLY A 32 -19.31 -10.35 -14.47
CA GLY A 32 -20.00 -9.74 -13.33
C GLY A 32 -19.48 -8.34 -13.00
N LEU A 33 -18.16 -8.14 -12.95
CA LEU A 33 -17.56 -6.82 -12.72
C LEU A 33 -17.91 -5.83 -13.84
N TYR A 34 -17.89 -6.26 -15.10
CA TYR A 34 -18.30 -5.41 -16.23
C TYR A 34 -19.79 -5.11 -16.21
N GLY A 35 -20.63 -6.08 -15.84
CA GLY A 35 -22.07 -5.87 -15.66
C GLY A 35 -22.37 -4.87 -14.55
N LEU A 36 -21.70 -4.97 -13.40
CA LEU A 36 -21.81 -4.00 -12.31
C LEU A 36 -21.34 -2.61 -12.74
N LEU A 37 -20.25 -2.51 -13.49
CA LEU A 37 -19.79 -1.24 -14.04
C LEU A 37 -20.83 -0.64 -14.98
N TRP A 38 -21.40 -1.43 -15.88
CA TRP A 38 -22.42 -1.00 -16.82
C TRP A 38 -23.69 -0.49 -16.12
N LEU A 39 -24.11 -1.16 -15.03
CA LEU A 39 -25.29 -0.79 -14.26
C LEU A 39 -25.07 0.45 -13.37
N CYS A 40 -23.89 0.58 -12.77
CA CYS A 40 -23.62 1.59 -11.74
C CYS A 40 -22.92 2.85 -12.26
N ALA A 41 -22.13 2.76 -13.34
CA ALA A 41 -21.39 3.90 -13.85
C ALA A 41 -22.28 4.82 -14.71
N PRO A 42 -22.02 6.13 -14.74
CA PRO A 42 -22.66 7.03 -15.70
C PRO A 42 -22.47 6.51 -17.12
N THR A 43 -23.49 6.64 -17.96
CA THR A 43 -23.47 6.16 -19.35
C THR A 43 -22.26 6.68 -20.13
N SER A 44 -21.85 7.94 -19.88
CA SER A 44 -20.65 8.53 -20.47
C SER A 44 -19.37 7.78 -20.12
N VAL A 45 -19.24 7.29 -18.87
CA VAL A 45 -18.08 6.50 -18.42
C VAL A 45 -18.08 5.14 -19.10
N TRP A 46 -19.23 4.46 -19.16
CA TRP A 46 -19.37 3.17 -19.84
C TRP A 46 -19.01 3.26 -21.33
N LEU A 47 -19.54 4.24 -22.05
CA LEU A 47 -19.28 4.43 -23.47
C LEU A 47 -17.78 4.64 -23.76
N ILE A 48 -17.04 5.29 -22.86
CA ILE A 48 -15.59 5.42 -22.98
C ILE A 48 -14.91 4.05 -22.83
N GLN A 49 -15.40 3.19 -21.93
CA GLN A 49 -14.78 1.88 -21.72
C GLN A 49 -14.85 1.01 -22.97
N VAL A 50 -15.99 1.00 -23.64
CA VAL A 50 -16.24 0.15 -24.82
C VAL A 50 -15.89 0.81 -26.14
N GLY A 51 -15.82 2.15 -26.18
CA GLY A 51 -15.56 2.93 -27.38
C GLY A 51 -14.12 3.45 -27.52
N ALA A 52 -13.26 3.27 -26.51
CA ALA A 52 -11.88 3.73 -26.60
C ALA A 52 -11.07 2.93 -27.64
N PRO A 53 -10.13 3.57 -28.37
CA PRO A 53 -9.22 2.87 -29.26
C PRO A 53 -8.41 1.79 -28.55
N ALA A 54 -8.10 0.70 -29.26
CA ALA A 54 -7.40 -0.47 -28.71
C ALA A 54 -6.06 -0.12 -28.03
N TRP A 55 -5.33 0.89 -28.53
CA TRP A 55 -4.06 1.32 -27.93
C TRP A 55 -4.24 1.93 -26.53
N LYS A 56 -5.37 2.62 -26.28
CA LYS A 56 -5.67 3.16 -24.93
C LYS A 56 -6.01 2.06 -23.97
N PHE A 57 -6.75 1.05 -24.43
CA PHE A 57 -6.98 -0.17 -23.67
C PHE A 57 -5.65 -0.85 -23.33
N ALA A 58 -4.78 -1.06 -24.32
CA ALA A 58 -3.48 -1.70 -24.11
C ALA A 58 -2.60 -0.90 -23.13
N ALA A 59 -2.52 0.42 -23.29
CA ALA A 59 -1.74 1.28 -22.40
C ALA A 59 -2.27 1.28 -20.96
N ALA A 60 -3.60 1.41 -20.76
CA ALA A 60 -4.20 1.32 -19.43
C ALA A 60 -4.00 -0.07 -18.81
N PHE A 61 -4.18 -1.13 -19.60
CA PHE A 61 -3.99 -2.51 -19.16
C PHE A 61 -2.54 -2.74 -18.70
N LEU A 62 -1.56 -2.35 -19.51
CA LEU A 62 -0.13 -2.50 -19.18
C LEU A 62 0.24 -1.71 -17.92
N LEU A 63 -0.29 -0.49 -17.76
CA LEU A 63 -0.02 0.32 -16.58
C LEU A 63 -0.58 -0.34 -15.31
N ILE A 64 -1.83 -0.81 -15.35
CA ILE A 64 -2.45 -1.47 -14.20
C ILE A 64 -1.80 -2.83 -13.93
N HIS A 65 -1.45 -3.60 -14.95
CA HIS A 65 -0.77 -4.89 -14.79
C HIS A 65 0.62 -4.71 -14.17
N LEU A 66 1.35 -3.65 -14.56
CA LEU A 66 2.61 -3.29 -13.91
C LEU A 66 2.39 -2.91 -12.45
N PHE A 67 1.36 -2.13 -12.14
CA PHE A 67 1.00 -1.82 -10.75
C PHE A 67 0.67 -3.09 -9.95
N ASN A 68 -0.10 -4.01 -10.53
CA ASN A 68 -0.45 -5.29 -9.90
C ASN A 68 0.80 -6.13 -9.59
N CYS A 69 1.81 -6.15 -10.48
CA CYS A 69 3.09 -6.83 -10.23
C CYS A 69 3.75 -6.35 -8.92
N PHE A 70 3.76 -5.04 -8.63
CA PHE A 70 4.28 -4.53 -7.36
C PHE A 70 3.37 -4.87 -6.18
N MET A 71 2.05 -4.84 -6.37
CA MET A 71 1.10 -5.20 -5.31
C MET A 71 1.22 -6.67 -4.92
N GLU A 72 1.36 -7.57 -5.90
CA GLU A 72 1.61 -8.99 -5.71
C GLU A 72 2.86 -9.22 -4.85
N PHE A 73 3.98 -8.55 -5.17
CA PHE A 73 5.22 -8.64 -4.39
C PHE A 73 4.98 -8.36 -2.89
N PHE A 74 4.26 -7.29 -2.55
CA PHE A 74 3.96 -6.97 -1.14
C PHE A 74 2.96 -7.94 -0.53
N PHE A 75 1.96 -8.36 -1.30
CA PHE A 75 0.95 -9.31 -0.84
C PHE A 75 1.58 -10.67 -0.52
N HIS A 76 2.40 -11.21 -1.42
CA HIS A 76 3.08 -12.48 -1.20
C HIS A 76 4.03 -12.41 0.01
N ARG A 77 4.93 -11.42 0.05
CA ARG A 77 5.93 -11.29 1.12
C ARG A 77 5.35 -10.99 2.51
N TYR A 78 4.35 -10.11 2.60
CA TYR A 78 3.87 -9.57 3.89
C TYR A 78 2.45 -9.98 4.28
N VAL A 79 1.72 -10.67 3.40
CA VAL A 79 0.39 -11.23 3.72
C VAL A 79 0.43 -12.75 3.67
N LEU A 80 1.00 -13.34 2.61
CA LEU A 80 1.06 -14.80 2.46
C LEU A 80 2.20 -15.41 3.30
N HIS A 81 3.39 -14.82 3.31
CA HIS A 81 4.53 -15.34 4.08
C HIS A 81 4.62 -14.83 5.53
N LYS A 82 3.95 -13.72 5.84
CA LYS A 82 3.98 -13.12 7.18
C LYS A 82 2.58 -12.66 7.60
N PRO A 83 2.12 -12.89 8.84
CA PRO A 83 0.79 -12.44 9.29
C PRO A 83 0.79 -10.97 9.72
N VAL A 84 1.23 -10.06 8.84
CA VAL A 84 1.34 -8.61 9.16
C VAL A 84 -0.03 -7.98 9.33
N VAL A 85 -1.02 -8.41 8.54
CA VAL A 85 -2.39 -7.89 8.55
C VAL A 85 -3.32 -8.92 9.20
N PRO A 86 -3.81 -8.70 10.46
CA PRO A 86 -4.51 -9.73 11.22
C PRO A 86 -5.77 -10.28 10.55
N PHE A 87 -6.55 -9.39 9.93
CA PHE A 87 -7.79 -9.79 9.26
C PHE A 87 -7.54 -10.55 7.94
N LEU A 88 -6.30 -10.57 7.44
CA LEU A 88 -5.86 -11.38 6.30
C LEU A 88 -5.07 -12.62 6.75
N SER A 89 -5.05 -12.95 8.05
CA SER A 89 -4.27 -14.08 8.58
C SER A 89 -4.72 -15.46 8.06
N HIS A 90 -5.92 -15.55 7.49
CA HIS A 90 -6.38 -16.76 6.80
C HIS A 90 -5.46 -17.10 5.62
N PHE A 91 -5.12 -16.12 4.78
CA PHE A 91 -4.21 -16.33 3.64
C PHE A 91 -2.81 -16.76 4.08
N TYR A 92 -2.28 -16.16 5.15
CA TYR A 92 -1.01 -16.60 5.75
C TYR A 92 -1.07 -18.06 6.18
N LYS A 93 -2.16 -18.48 6.84
CA LYS A 93 -2.33 -19.87 7.30
C LYS A 93 -2.45 -20.84 6.12
N GLN A 94 -3.22 -20.48 5.09
CA GLN A 94 -3.35 -21.28 3.86
C GLN A 94 -2.01 -21.43 3.15
N HIS A 95 -1.26 -20.34 2.94
CA HIS A 95 0.05 -20.39 2.29
C HIS A 95 1.10 -21.13 3.13
N THR A 96 1.07 -20.97 4.46
CA THR A 96 1.96 -21.74 5.34
C THR A 96 1.61 -23.24 5.31
N LEU A 97 0.32 -23.59 5.26
CA LEU A 97 -0.12 -24.98 5.10
C LEU A 97 0.39 -25.54 3.77
N HIS A 98 0.27 -24.77 2.69
CA HIS A 98 0.83 -25.11 1.38
C HIS A 98 2.34 -25.41 1.47
N HIS A 99 3.15 -24.49 2.03
CA HIS A 99 4.59 -24.69 2.24
C HIS A 99 4.93 -25.90 3.11
N ASN A 100 4.10 -26.24 4.10
CA ASN A 100 4.30 -27.42 4.94
C ASN A 100 4.00 -28.75 4.20
N LEU A 101 3.13 -28.72 3.19
CA LEU A 101 2.79 -29.89 2.36
C LEU A 101 3.81 -30.12 1.23
N THR A 102 4.64 -29.11 0.93
CA THR A 102 5.66 -29.14 -0.10
C THR A 102 7.04 -29.08 0.53
N ARG A 103 7.72 -30.22 0.67
CA ARG A 103 9.09 -30.26 1.22
C ARG A 103 10.12 -30.45 0.12
N ILE A 104 11.34 -29.97 0.33
CA ILE A 104 12.43 -30.25 -0.61
C ILE A 104 13.08 -31.59 -0.23
N GLY A 105 13.02 -32.56 -1.15
CA GLY A 105 13.60 -33.90 -1.02
C GLY A 105 14.58 -34.22 -2.15
N ARG A 106 15.04 -35.48 -2.22
CA ARG A 106 15.90 -36.00 -3.32
C ARG A 106 15.22 -37.16 -4.03
N ARG A 107 15.33 -37.20 -5.36
CA ARG A 107 14.84 -38.31 -6.19
C ARG A 107 15.72 -38.52 -7.41
N ARG A 108 15.79 -39.76 -7.91
CA ARG A 108 16.50 -40.11 -9.15
C ARG A 108 15.60 -39.90 -10.37
N THR A 109 16.14 -39.25 -11.39
CA THR A 109 15.50 -39.15 -12.70
C THR A 109 15.65 -40.46 -13.51
N PRO A 110 14.88 -40.67 -14.58
CA PRO A 110 15.05 -41.80 -15.49
C PRO A 110 16.48 -41.92 -16.08
N GLY A 111 17.16 -40.80 -16.30
CA GLY A 111 18.57 -40.75 -16.72
C GLY A 111 19.59 -41.11 -15.63
N GLY A 112 19.15 -41.47 -14.42
CA GLY A 112 20.01 -41.93 -13.32
C GLY A 112 20.61 -40.81 -12.45
N GLN A 113 20.25 -39.54 -12.69
CA GLN A 113 20.76 -38.40 -11.93
C GLN A 113 19.91 -38.16 -10.67
N GLU A 114 20.54 -38.01 -9.51
CA GLU A 114 19.85 -37.52 -8.31
C GLU A 114 19.64 -36.01 -8.40
N VAL A 115 18.42 -35.53 -8.20
CA VAL A 115 18.12 -34.09 -8.23
C VAL A 115 17.25 -33.71 -7.02
N PRO A 116 17.43 -32.49 -6.48
CA PRO A 116 16.49 -31.96 -5.51
C PRO A 116 15.13 -31.80 -6.17
N PHE A 117 14.08 -32.14 -5.43
CA PHE A 117 12.71 -32.00 -5.91
C PHE A 117 11.81 -31.42 -4.83
N VAL A 118 10.82 -30.62 -5.26
CA VAL A 118 9.72 -30.25 -4.36
C VAL A 118 8.82 -31.46 -4.29
N GLU A 119 8.91 -32.19 -3.19
CA GLU A 119 8.00 -33.27 -2.87
C GLU A 119 6.67 -32.66 -2.47
N ASN A 120 5.75 -32.72 -3.43
CA ASN A 120 4.38 -32.40 -3.18
C ASN A 120 3.73 -33.63 -2.53
N ILE A 121 3.51 -33.59 -1.21
CA ILE A 121 2.93 -34.72 -0.46
C ILE A 121 1.42 -34.75 -0.75
N TYR A 122 1.10 -35.26 -1.94
CA TYR A 122 -0.24 -35.54 -2.46
C TYR A 122 -0.52 -37.05 -2.32
N PRO A 123 -1.79 -37.47 -2.15
CA PRO A 123 -2.99 -36.79 -2.63
C PRO A 123 -3.56 -35.76 -1.64
N ILE A 124 -4.26 -34.76 -2.20
CA ILE A 124 -5.35 -34.07 -1.49
C ILE A 124 -6.37 -35.16 -1.17
N THR A 125 -6.38 -35.59 0.08
CA THR A 125 -7.29 -36.64 0.57
C THR A 125 -8.33 -36.07 1.52
N GLN A 126 -8.16 -34.81 1.93
CA GLN A 126 -9.02 -34.15 2.90
C GLN A 126 -9.48 -32.77 2.39
N PRO A 127 -10.78 -32.41 2.56
CA PRO A 127 -11.35 -31.14 2.08
C PRO A 127 -10.70 -29.85 2.61
N HIS A 128 -9.89 -29.91 3.67
CA HIS A 128 -9.17 -28.74 4.18
C HIS A 128 -7.87 -28.45 3.42
N GLN A 129 -7.43 -29.38 2.56
CA GLN A 129 -6.22 -29.25 1.74
C GLN A 129 -6.51 -28.57 0.38
N THR A 130 -7.74 -28.65 -0.12
CA THR A 130 -8.20 -27.96 -1.35
C THR A 130 -8.15 -26.43 -1.23
N GLU A 131 -8.38 -25.90 -0.02
CA GLU A 131 -8.26 -24.47 0.29
C GLU A 131 -6.83 -23.92 0.18
N ALA A 132 -5.81 -24.78 0.19
CA ALA A 132 -4.41 -24.37 0.11
C ALA A 132 -3.87 -24.32 -1.33
N SER A 133 -4.67 -24.72 -2.33
CA SER A 133 -4.21 -24.93 -3.70
C SER A 133 -4.64 -23.82 -4.67
N PHE A 134 -5.75 -23.12 -4.41
CA PHE A 134 -6.32 -22.11 -5.32
C PHE A 134 -6.96 -20.95 -4.57
N PHE A 135 -6.93 -19.78 -5.18
CA PHE A 135 -7.70 -18.63 -4.73
C PHE A 135 -9.20 -18.94 -4.74
N PRO A 136 -9.96 -18.48 -3.73
CA PRO A 136 -11.41 -18.62 -3.71
C PRO A 136 -12.08 -18.01 -4.95
N TRP A 137 -13.21 -18.57 -5.38
CA TRP A 137 -13.95 -18.12 -6.58
C TRP A 137 -14.32 -16.63 -6.57
N PHE A 138 -14.46 -16.02 -5.38
CA PHE A 138 -14.79 -14.61 -5.21
C PHE A 138 -13.57 -13.66 -5.28
N THR A 139 -12.35 -14.17 -5.43
CA THR A 139 -11.11 -13.38 -5.34
C THR A 139 -11.04 -12.25 -6.36
N LEU A 140 -11.39 -12.52 -7.62
CA LEU A 140 -11.42 -11.48 -8.66
C LEU A 140 -12.41 -10.36 -8.30
N GLY A 141 -13.57 -10.70 -7.72
CA GLY A 141 -14.56 -9.72 -7.27
C GLY A 141 -14.01 -8.83 -6.14
N ILE A 142 -13.33 -9.42 -5.15
CA ILE A 142 -12.72 -8.67 -4.03
C ILE A 142 -11.59 -7.76 -4.53
N PHE A 143 -10.65 -8.28 -5.31
CA PHE A 143 -9.56 -7.46 -5.85
C PHE A 143 -10.07 -6.39 -6.81
N GLY A 144 -11.09 -6.71 -7.62
CA GLY A 144 -11.81 -5.74 -8.43
C GLY A 144 -12.34 -4.59 -7.58
N PHE A 145 -13.09 -4.90 -6.52
CA PHE A 145 -13.64 -3.90 -5.59
C PHE A 145 -12.57 -3.05 -4.90
N ILE A 146 -11.46 -3.66 -4.45
CA ILE A 146 -10.34 -2.94 -3.83
C ILE A 146 -9.66 -2.00 -4.83
N LEU A 147 -9.55 -2.39 -6.11
CA LEU A 147 -8.95 -1.57 -7.15
C LEU A 147 -9.90 -0.49 -7.69
N THR A 148 -11.22 -0.68 -7.62
CA THR A 148 -12.24 0.24 -8.15
C THR A 148 -12.01 1.71 -7.75
N PRO A 149 -11.67 2.08 -6.50
CA PRO A 149 -11.39 3.47 -6.15
C PRO A 149 -10.20 4.08 -6.92
N LEU A 150 -9.14 3.30 -7.15
CA LEU A 150 -8.01 3.74 -7.98
C LEU A 150 -8.43 3.93 -9.44
N LEU A 151 -9.20 2.97 -9.99
CA LEU A 151 -9.71 3.06 -11.36
C LEU A 151 -10.64 4.26 -11.55
N ALA A 152 -11.49 4.55 -10.55
CA ALA A 152 -12.36 5.72 -10.54
C ALA A 152 -11.56 7.03 -10.52
N LEU A 153 -10.50 7.10 -9.70
CA LEU A 153 -9.59 8.24 -9.68
C LEU A 153 -8.90 8.43 -11.03
N LEU A 154 -8.38 7.36 -11.63
CA LEU A 154 -7.76 7.41 -12.96
C LEU A 154 -8.74 7.78 -14.06
N GLN A 155 -9.96 7.25 -14.02
CA GLN A 155 -11.06 7.62 -14.92
C GLN A 155 -11.42 9.10 -14.79
N TRP A 156 -11.37 9.64 -13.59
CA TRP A 156 -11.68 11.04 -13.40
C TRP A 156 -10.52 11.95 -13.83
N LEU A 157 -9.26 11.58 -13.54
CA LEU A 157 -8.05 12.32 -13.94
C LEU A 157 -7.80 12.29 -15.45
N VAL A 158 -7.85 11.10 -16.05
CA VAL A 158 -7.57 10.85 -17.47
C VAL A 158 -8.79 10.18 -18.11
N PRO A 159 -9.89 10.93 -18.33
CA PRO A 159 -11.18 10.35 -18.66
C PRO A 159 -11.24 9.72 -20.05
N SER A 160 -10.28 9.96 -20.92
CA SER A 160 -10.33 9.42 -22.29
C SER A 160 -9.88 7.96 -22.40
N PHE A 161 -9.47 7.33 -21.29
CA PHE A 161 -8.96 5.95 -21.24
C PHE A 161 -9.99 5.00 -20.59
N PRO A 162 -10.00 3.72 -21.00
CA PRO A 162 -10.94 2.71 -20.50
C PRO A 162 -10.43 2.05 -19.21
N TRP A 163 -10.21 2.84 -18.15
CA TRP A 163 -9.52 2.38 -16.93
C TRP A 163 -10.20 1.21 -16.22
N PHE A 164 -11.52 1.19 -16.17
CA PHE A 164 -12.24 0.11 -15.48
C PHE A 164 -12.14 -1.21 -16.24
N VAL A 165 -12.43 -1.20 -17.55
CA VAL A 165 -12.37 -2.41 -18.37
C VAL A 165 -10.93 -2.92 -18.48
N SER A 166 -9.97 -2.03 -18.74
CA SER A 166 -8.54 -2.40 -18.74
C SER A 166 -8.05 -2.86 -17.37
N GLY A 167 -8.50 -2.22 -16.29
CA GLY A 167 -8.03 -2.52 -14.95
C GLY A 167 -8.53 -3.86 -14.41
N TYR A 168 -9.80 -4.19 -14.62
CA TYR A 168 -10.33 -5.50 -14.25
C TYR A 168 -9.76 -6.61 -15.14
N ALA A 169 -9.56 -6.37 -16.43
CA ALA A 169 -8.84 -7.29 -17.30
C ALA A 169 -7.41 -7.53 -16.81
N ALA A 170 -6.70 -6.49 -16.37
CA ALA A 170 -5.35 -6.61 -15.84
C ALA A 170 -5.30 -7.45 -14.56
N ILE A 171 -6.21 -7.24 -13.59
CA ILE A 171 -6.31 -8.10 -12.40
C ILE A 171 -6.62 -9.54 -12.80
N ALA A 172 -7.60 -9.75 -13.69
CA ALA A 172 -7.96 -11.09 -14.13
C ALA A 172 -6.76 -11.81 -14.76
N MET A 173 -5.96 -11.11 -15.56
CA MET A 173 -4.72 -11.63 -16.13
C MET A 173 -3.69 -11.97 -15.05
N SER A 174 -3.45 -11.08 -14.08
CA SER A 174 -2.52 -11.34 -12.98
C SER A 174 -2.93 -12.59 -12.19
N LEU A 175 -4.23 -12.74 -11.90
CA LEU A 175 -4.78 -13.91 -11.20
C LEU A 175 -4.61 -15.19 -12.02
N VAL A 176 -4.93 -15.15 -13.31
CA VAL A 176 -4.76 -16.30 -14.23
C VAL A 176 -3.29 -16.71 -14.30
N PHE A 177 -2.38 -15.76 -14.45
CA PHE A 177 -0.95 -16.07 -14.46
C PHE A 177 -0.49 -16.63 -13.12
N TYR A 178 -0.85 -16.01 -12.00
CA TYR A 178 -0.48 -16.52 -10.69
C TYR A 178 -0.88 -17.99 -10.54
N GLU A 179 -2.15 -18.30 -10.78
CA GLU A 179 -2.70 -19.65 -10.60
C GLU A 179 -2.14 -20.68 -11.58
N VAL A 180 -2.06 -20.34 -12.87
CA VAL A 180 -1.59 -21.26 -13.89
C VAL A 180 -0.10 -21.57 -13.69
N PHE A 181 0.73 -20.55 -13.43
CA PHE A 181 2.16 -20.76 -13.23
C PHE A 181 2.44 -21.48 -11.90
N HIS A 182 1.75 -21.11 -10.82
CA HIS A 182 1.83 -21.83 -9.55
C HIS A 182 1.42 -23.32 -9.73
N ALA A 183 0.33 -23.61 -10.44
CA ALA A 183 -0.08 -24.99 -10.71
C ALA A 183 0.94 -25.78 -11.55
N ILE A 184 1.60 -25.14 -12.52
CA ILE A 184 2.68 -25.76 -13.32
C ILE A 184 3.89 -26.06 -12.42
N GLU A 185 4.28 -25.13 -11.56
CA GLU A 185 5.36 -25.31 -10.60
C GLU A 185 5.13 -26.56 -9.73
N HIS A 186 3.88 -26.81 -9.33
CA HIS A 186 3.48 -27.97 -8.53
C HIS A 186 3.17 -29.26 -9.31
N TRP A 187 3.47 -29.34 -10.61
CA TRP A 187 3.34 -30.61 -11.34
C TRP A 187 4.14 -31.75 -10.67
N PRO A 188 3.68 -33.01 -10.81
CA PRO A 188 4.42 -34.17 -10.32
C PRO A 188 5.86 -34.19 -10.86
N PHE A 189 6.79 -34.67 -10.04
CA PHE A 189 8.19 -34.78 -10.43
C PHE A 189 8.38 -35.58 -11.72
N GLU A 190 7.54 -36.57 -11.98
CA GLU A 190 7.55 -37.38 -13.20
C GLU A 190 7.29 -36.54 -14.45
N LYS A 191 6.37 -35.56 -14.38
CA LYS A 191 6.13 -34.61 -15.48
C LYS A 191 7.34 -33.69 -15.64
N TRP A 192 7.90 -33.18 -14.54
CA TRP A 192 9.09 -32.33 -14.56
C TRP A 192 10.34 -33.04 -15.08
N ALA A 193 10.56 -34.31 -14.71
CA ALA A 193 11.72 -35.12 -15.10
C ALA A 193 11.89 -35.17 -16.62
N VAL A 194 10.80 -35.41 -17.35
CA VAL A 194 10.79 -35.42 -18.81
C VAL A 194 11.20 -34.06 -19.40
N LEU A 195 10.73 -32.95 -18.81
CA LEU A 195 11.02 -31.60 -19.27
C LEU A 195 12.47 -31.18 -18.99
N ILE A 196 12.96 -31.44 -17.77
CA ILE A 196 14.32 -31.05 -17.36
C ILE A 196 15.41 -31.89 -18.04
N GLU A 197 15.10 -33.13 -18.42
CA GLU A 197 16.00 -34.02 -19.18
C GLU A 197 15.89 -33.84 -20.70
N HIS A 198 14.94 -33.02 -21.18
CA HIS A 198 14.73 -32.83 -22.62
C HIS A 198 16.00 -32.36 -23.34
N ALA A 199 16.43 -33.09 -24.37
CA ALA A 199 17.74 -32.90 -25.01
C ALA A 199 18.01 -31.45 -25.50
N ARG A 200 16.99 -30.78 -26.05
CA ARG A 200 17.12 -29.40 -26.59
C ARG A 200 16.67 -28.28 -25.64
N PHE A 201 15.74 -28.58 -24.74
CA PHE A 201 15.01 -27.57 -23.97
C PHE A 201 15.16 -27.76 -22.46
N GLY A 202 15.86 -28.81 -22.01
CA GLY A 202 16.08 -29.07 -20.60
C GLY A 202 16.76 -27.90 -19.90
N TRP A 203 17.71 -27.22 -20.55
CA TRP A 203 18.35 -26.03 -19.98
C TRP A 203 17.36 -24.93 -19.58
N PHE A 204 16.26 -24.77 -20.31
CA PHE A 204 15.21 -23.80 -20.02
C PHE A 204 14.32 -24.31 -18.89
N TRP A 205 13.79 -25.53 -19.01
CA TRP A 205 12.90 -26.12 -18.01
C TRP A 205 13.56 -26.27 -16.64
N ARG A 206 14.87 -26.49 -16.61
CA ARG A 206 15.64 -26.52 -15.37
C ARG A 206 15.66 -25.19 -14.66
N LYS A 207 15.67 -24.07 -15.38
CA LYS A 207 15.58 -22.73 -14.77
C LYS A 207 14.20 -22.48 -14.20
N VAL A 208 13.14 -22.84 -14.94
CA VAL A 208 11.75 -22.73 -14.48
C VAL A 208 11.54 -23.59 -13.23
N TYR A 209 11.98 -24.84 -13.25
CA TYR A 209 11.85 -25.73 -12.10
C TYR A 209 12.69 -25.27 -10.89
N SER A 210 13.89 -24.74 -11.12
CA SER A 210 14.70 -24.18 -10.03
C SER A 210 14.12 -22.92 -9.42
N PHE A 211 13.28 -22.16 -10.14
CA PHE A 211 12.58 -21.02 -9.57
C PHE A 211 11.65 -21.47 -8.45
N HIS A 212 10.85 -22.52 -8.69
CA HIS A 212 9.96 -23.12 -7.71
C HIS A 212 10.71 -23.69 -6.50
N LEU A 213 11.75 -24.49 -6.74
CA LEU A 213 12.62 -25.02 -5.67
C LEU A 213 13.18 -23.89 -4.80
N ARG A 214 13.60 -22.80 -5.44
CA ARG A 214 14.20 -21.66 -4.75
C ARG A 214 13.21 -20.92 -3.87
N HIS A 215 11.98 -20.71 -4.35
CA HIS A 215 10.90 -20.10 -3.59
C HIS A 215 10.64 -20.86 -2.27
N HIS A 216 10.55 -22.19 -2.32
CA HIS A 216 10.37 -23.02 -1.12
C HIS A 216 11.60 -23.07 -0.20
N ALA A 217 12.81 -22.95 -0.76
CA ALA A 217 14.03 -23.02 0.04
C ALA A 217 14.34 -21.69 0.75
N VAL A 218 14.10 -20.57 0.07
CA VAL A 218 14.43 -19.22 0.54
C VAL A 218 13.28 -18.29 0.18
N ILE A 219 12.26 -18.25 1.03
CA ILE A 219 11.03 -17.48 0.77
C ILE A 219 11.26 -15.98 0.55
N ASP A 220 12.38 -15.42 1.06
CA ASP A 220 12.72 -14.00 0.89
C ASP A 220 13.23 -13.63 -0.51
N CYS A 221 13.31 -14.58 -1.44
CA CYS A 221 13.73 -14.34 -2.81
C CYS A 221 12.62 -14.68 -3.80
N ASN A 222 12.57 -13.93 -4.91
CA ASN A 222 11.62 -14.15 -6.00
C ASN A 222 10.16 -14.23 -5.52
N GLU A 223 9.64 -13.08 -5.09
CA GLU A 223 8.31 -12.94 -4.47
C GLU A 223 7.19 -12.77 -5.50
N ALA A 224 7.48 -12.43 -6.75
CA ALA A 224 6.46 -12.38 -7.80
C ALA A 224 6.38 -13.70 -8.57
N ILE A 225 5.22 -14.36 -8.53
CA ILE A 225 4.89 -15.54 -9.34
C ILE A 225 4.30 -15.07 -10.68
N SER A 226 3.25 -14.24 -10.63
CA SER A 226 2.58 -13.72 -11.82
C SER A 226 3.38 -12.60 -12.48
N GLY A 227 4.01 -11.73 -11.67
CA GLY A 227 4.86 -10.64 -12.12
C GLY A 227 4.22 -9.75 -13.18
N PHE A 228 5.05 -9.11 -14.01
CA PHE A 228 4.59 -8.40 -15.19
C PHE A 228 4.71 -9.31 -16.41
N PHE A 229 3.69 -10.15 -16.63
CA PHE A 229 3.76 -11.26 -17.60
C PHE A 229 4.87 -12.25 -17.22
N THR A 230 4.88 -12.71 -15.98
CA THR A 230 5.89 -13.55 -15.33
C THR A 230 7.29 -12.96 -15.25
N LEU A 231 7.45 -11.70 -15.67
CA LEU A 231 8.69 -10.98 -15.47
C LEU A 231 8.76 -10.46 -14.03
N PRO A 232 9.88 -10.70 -13.33
CA PRO A 232 10.05 -10.39 -11.91
C PRO A 232 10.44 -8.93 -11.70
N ILE A 233 9.68 -8.00 -12.29
CA ILE A 233 10.05 -6.57 -12.32
C ILE A 233 10.19 -6.02 -10.89
N ALA A 234 9.22 -6.32 -10.03
CA ALA A 234 9.26 -5.89 -8.62
C ALA A 234 10.51 -6.42 -7.90
N ASP A 235 10.84 -7.70 -8.09
CA ASP A 235 12.01 -8.31 -7.46
C ASP A 235 13.34 -7.73 -7.95
N VAL A 236 13.44 -7.41 -9.24
CA VAL A 236 14.61 -6.74 -9.81
C VAL A 236 14.74 -5.34 -9.20
N VAL A 237 13.66 -4.57 -9.17
CA VAL A 237 13.63 -3.22 -8.61
C VAL A 237 14.00 -3.22 -7.12
N PHE A 238 13.57 -4.23 -6.37
CA PHE A 238 13.82 -4.34 -4.94
C PHE A 238 15.06 -5.14 -4.56
N SER A 239 15.82 -5.63 -5.53
CA SER A 239 17.03 -6.43 -5.31
C SER A 239 16.77 -7.72 -4.52
N THR A 240 15.60 -8.33 -4.71
CA THR A 240 15.23 -9.67 -4.20
C THR A 240 15.33 -10.74 -5.28
N TRP A 241 15.50 -10.34 -6.54
CA TRP A 241 15.62 -11.27 -7.66
C TRP A 241 16.92 -12.06 -7.60
N ILE A 242 16.81 -13.38 -7.61
CA ILE A 242 17.95 -14.27 -7.84
C ILE A 242 17.58 -15.32 -8.89
N PHE A 243 18.27 -15.24 -10.03
CA PHE A 243 18.10 -16.22 -11.09
C PHE A 243 18.87 -17.50 -10.78
N PRO A 244 18.21 -18.67 -10.71
CA PRO A 244 18.90 -19.93 -10.49
C PRO A 244 19.82 -20.27 -11.68
N LYS A 245 21.05 -20.68 -11.40
CA LYS A 245 22.04 -21.05 -12.44
C LYS A 245 21.67 -22.39 -13.11
N SER A 246 21.20 -23.35 -12.32
CA SER A 246 20.71 -24.66 -12.76
C SER A 246 19.80 -25.27 -11.68
N LEU A 247 19.36 -26.53 -11.85
CA LEU A 247 19.03 -27.39 -10.71
C LEU A 247 20.23 -27.35 -9.76
N TYR A 248 20.03 -26.94 -8.50
CA TYR A 248 21.09 -26.81 -7.50
C TYR A 248 22.09 -27.97 -7.64
N THR A 249 23.28 -27.62 -8.12
CA THR A 249 24.41 -28.49 -8.55
C THR A 249 24.13 -29.82 -9.26
N HIS A 250 23.04 -29.99 -10.03
CA HIS A 250 22.89 -31.09 -11.00
C HIS A 250 23.48 -32.47 -10.60
N GLY A 251 23.00 -33.06 -9.52
CA GLY A 251 23.47 -34.36 -9.02
C GLY A 251 24.76 -34.34 -8.20
N GLY A 252 25.32 -33.15 -7.93
CA GLY A 252 26.39 -32.91 -6.99
C GLY A 252 25.90 -32.49 -5.60
N GLU A 253 26.84 -32.22 -4.71
CA GLU A 253 26.55 -31.60 -3.40
C GLU A 253 26.21 -30.12 -3.57
N TRP A 254 25.27 -29.63 -2.76
CA TRP A 254 24.90 -28.22 -2.72
C TRP A 254 25.94 -27.36 -2.01
N GLU A 255 26.06 -26.09 -2.41
CA GLU A 255 26.80 -25.12 -1.61
C GLU A 255 25.83 -24.27 -0.78
N ALA A 256 26.19 -23.97 0.48
CA ALA A 256 25.41 -23.05 1.31
C ALA A 256 25.20 -21.68 0.63
N SER A 257 26.13 -21.29 -0.26
CA SER A 257 26.05 -20.09 -1.08
C SER A 257 24.79 -20.05 -1.97
N GLU A 258 24.28 -21.20 -2.41
CA GLU A 258 23.12 -21.32 -3.30
C GLU A 258 21.80 -20.93 -2.62
N PHE A 259 21.74 -21.06 -1.29
CA PHE A 259 20.60 -20.73 -0.43
C PHE A 259 20.77 -19.38 0.29
N THR A 260 21.75 -18.58 -0.12
CA THR A 260 21.94 -17.25 0.47
C THR A 260 20.76 -16.36 0.09
N SER A 261 20.13 -15.76 1.09
CA SER A 261 19.09 -14.74 0.87
C SER A 261 19.66 -13.53 0.13
N PRO A 262 18.86 -12.88 -0.73
CA PRO A 262 19.26 -11.63 -1.38
C PRO A 262 19.53 -10.54 -0.35
N ARG A 263 20.13 -9.43 -0.79
CA ARG A 263 20.25 -8.20 0.00
C ARG A 263 19.30 -7.15 -0.59
N PRO A 264 18.02 -7.13 -0.15
CA PRO A 264 17.02 -6.23 -0.71
C PRO A 264 17.43 -4.77 -0.54
N CYS A 265 16.82 -3.86 -1.29
CA CYS A 265 17.07 -2.42 -1.13
C CYS A 265 16.73 -1.94 0.31
N ARG A 266 17.21 -0.75 0.69
CA ARG A 266 17.03 -0.20 2.05
C ARG A 266 15.56 -0.16 2.48
N PHE A 267 14.65 0.13 1.55
CA PHE A 267 13.23 0.18 1.80
C PHE A 267 12.66 -1.19 2.19
N ILE A 268 12.97 -2.24 1.42
CA ILE A 268 12.50 -3.60 1.73
C ILE A 268 13.11 -4.12 3.03
N ARG A 269 14.39 -3.88 3.31
CA ARG A 269 14.99 -4.25 4.61
C ARG A 269 14.29 -3.59 5.79
N TRP A 270 13.86 -2.34 5.61
CA TRP A 270 13.08 -1.64 6.62
C TRP A 270 11.69 -2.28 6.80
N CYS A 271 11.00 -2.62 5.71
CA CYS A 271 9.72 -3.32 5.74
C CYS A 271 9.83 -4.70 6.41
N ASP A 272 10.87 -5.48 6.08
CA ASP A 272 11.15 -6.78 6.71
C ASP A 272 11.32 -6.64 8.22
N THR A 273 12.20 -5.73 8.65
CA THR A 273 12.44 -5.44 10.07
C THR A 273 11.15 -4.99 10.78
N ALA A 274 10.36 -4.12 10.13
CA ALA A 274 9.09 -3.66 10.68
C ALA A 274 8.07 -4.80 10.84
N SER A 275 7.99 -5.67 9.82
CA SER A 275 7.09 -6.83 9.82
C SER A 275 7.44 -7.84 10.92
N GLU A 276 8.73 -8.14 11.10
CA GLU A 276 9.23 -9.04 12.14
C GLU A 276 8.95 -8.50 13.54
N ASN A 277 9.22 -7.22 13.76
CA ASN A 277 8.93 -6.56 15.02
C ASN A 277 7.43 -6.60 15.33
N LEU A 278 6.57 -6.38 14.34
CA LEU A 278 5.12 -6.42 14.49
C LEU A 278 4.64 -7.83 14.89
N VAL A 279 5.10 -8.86 14.17
CA VAL A 279 4.72 -10.26 14.44
C VAL A 279 5.26 -10.70 15.81
N ARG A 280 6.51 -10.37 16.13
CA ARG A 280 7.12 -10.67 17.45
C ARG A 280 6.32 -10.04 18.58
N ASN A 281 5.99 -8.76 18.48
CA ASN A 281 5.23 -8.06 19.51
C ASN A 281 3.84 -8.67 19.72
N ARG A 282 3.16 -9.11 18.64
CA ARG A 282 1.88 -9.80 18.76
C ARG A 282 2.00 -11.16 19.43
N ARG A 283 3.04 -11.94 19.11
CA ARG A 283 3.30 -13.23 19.78
C ARG A 283 3.52 -13.06 21.27
N LEU A 284 4.34 -12.07 21.66
CA LEU A 284 4.57 -11.74 23.06
C LEU A 284 3.27 -11.31 23.77
N ALA A 285 2.46 -10.47 23.13
CA ALA A 285 1.16 -10.07 23.66
C ALA A 285 0.20 -11.26 23.87
N ALA A 286 0.16 -12.22 22.94
CA ALA A 286 -0.67 -13.41 23.04
C ALA A 286 -0.23 -14.36 24.18
N GLN A 287 1.06 -14.32 24.57
CA GLN A 287 1.63 -15.15 25.64
C GLN A 287 1.46 -14.54 27.05
N GLY A 288 0.64 -13.49 27.18
CA GLY A 288 0.41 -12.83 28.48
C GLY A 288 1.61 -12.04 29.00
N ALA A 289 2.64 -11.83 28.17
CA ALA A 289 3.69 -10.88 28.49
C ALA A 289 3.02 -9.51 28.68
N PRO A 290 3.38 -8.73 29.73
CA PRO A 290 2.81 -7.42 29.93
C PRO A 290 2.90 -6.65 28.62
N LEU A 291 1.75 -6.15 28.17
CA LEU A 291 1.64 -5.24 27.04
C LEU A 291 2.38 -3.97 27.42
N ASN A 292 3.72 -4.01 27.43
CA ASN A 292 4.51 -2.82 27.33
C ASN A 292 3.95 -2.09 26.10
N PRO A 293 3.53 -0.81 26.25
CA PRO A 293 2.93 -0.09 25.15
C PRO A 293 3.82 -0.25 23.93
N VAL A 294 3.21 -0.76 22.86
CA VAL A 294 3.84 -0.98 21.55
C VAL A 294 4.57 0.31 21.19
N VAL A 295 5.90 0.24 21.21
CA VAL A 295 6.83 1.37 21.21
C VAL A 295 6.73 2.17 22.52
N PRO A 296 7.71 2.08 23.46
CA PRO A 296 7.87 3.15 24.45
C PRO A 296 7.86 4.48 23.68
N PRO A 297 7.22 5.57 24.17
CA PRO A 297 7.38 6.87 23.52
C PRO A 297 8.86 6.99 23.19
N GLU A 298 9.17 7.16 21.89
CA GLU A 298 10.52 7.03 21.33
C GLU A 298 11.53 7.34 22.41
N ALA A 299 12.25 6.32 22.90
CA ALA A 299 13.12 6.46 24.07
C ALA A 299 13.85 7.78 23.89
N PRO A 300 13.65 8.75 24.81
CA PRO A 300 13.96 10.14 24.55
C PRO A 300 15.34 10.16 23.95
N ARG A 301 15.41 10.56 22.66
CA ARG A 301 16.71 10.72 22.01
C ARG A 301 17.40 11.71 22.93
N ASP A 302 18.53 11.33 23.50
CA ASP A 302 19.37 12.28 24.25
C ASP A 302 19.88 13.28 23.22
N TYR A 303 19.05 14.29 22.96
CA TYR A 303 19.38 15.40 22.10
C TYR A 303 20.57 16.09 22.75
N SER A 304 21.58 16.37 21.94
CA SER A 304 22.65 17.24 22.38
C SER A 304 22.07 18.59 22.84
N ARG A 305 22.73 19.28 23.78
CA ARG A 305 22.27 20.62 24.22
C ARG A 305 21.94 21.57 23.04
N PRO A 306 22.73 21.62 21.95
CA PRO A 306 22.38 22.41 20.77
C PRO A 306 21.08 21.95 20.10
N GLU A 307 20.83 20.65 19.98
CA GLU A 307 19.59 20.12 19.41
C GLU A 307 18.37 20.49 20.26
N HIS A 308 18.47 20.45 21.60
CA HIS A 308 17.40 20.91 22.48
C HIS A 308 17.10 22.42 22.31
N ILE A 309 18.13 23.26 22.17
CA ILE A 309 17.98 24.70 21.96
C ILE A 309 17.30 24.96 20.62
N VAL A 310 17.79 24.34 19.54
CA VAL A 310 17.21 24.46 18.20
C VAL A 310 15.76 24.00 18.21
N HIS A 311 15.46 22.87 18.86
CA HIS A 311 14.12 22.31 18.94
C HIS A 311 13.13 23.25 19.66
N ASN A 312 13.52 23.82 20.80
CA ASN A 312 12.66 24.75 21.53
C ASN A 312 12.48 26.07 20.76
N LEU A 313 13.55 26.58 20.14
CA LEU A 313 13.52 27.81 19.37
C LEU A 313 12.62 27.68 18.14
N THR A 314 12.71 26.58 17.40
CA THR A 314 11.89 26.38 16.18
C THR A 314 10.41 26.27 16.49
N HIS A 315 10.01 25.63 17.59
CA HIS A 315 8.60 25.57 18.00
C HIS A 315 8.08 26.92 18.50
N GLY A 316 8.89 27.65 19.29
CA GLY A 316 8.54 29.00 19.74
C GLY A 316 8.38 29.98 18.58
N LEU A 317 9.31 29.95 17.63
CA LEU A 317 9.24 30.76 16.40
C LEU A 317 8.03 30.37 15.55
N GLY A 318 7.68 29.08 15.45
CA GLY A 318 6.48 28.64 14.75
C GLY A 318 5.18 29.16 15.38
N LEU A 319 5.08 29.19 16.71
CA LEU A 319 3.93 29.77 17.40
C LEU A 319 3.85 31.30 17.20
N ALA A 320 4.97 32.01 17.26
CA ALA A 320 5.00 33.44 16.98
C ALA A 320 4.61 33.74 15.51
N ALA A 321 5.21 33.02 14.56
CA ALA A 321 4.93 33.18 13.13
C ALA A 321 3.47 32.85 12.79
N SER A 322 2.88 31.80 13.37
CA SER A 322 1.48 31.46 13.15
C SER A 322 0.52 32.52 13.74
N THR A 323 0.88 33.12 14.87
CA THR A 323 0.11 34.23 15.47
C THR A 323 0.16 35.49 14.60
N VAL A 324 1.34 35.86 14.10
CA VAL A 324 1.50 36.96 13.13
C VAL A 324 0.73 36.67 11.85
N SER A 325 0.76 35.41 11.39
CA SER A 325 0.03 34.98 10.19
C SER A 325 -1.49 35.10 10.38
N LEU A 326 -2.03 34.70 11.53
CA LEU A 326 -3.44 34.89 11.88
C LEU A 326 -3.81 36.38 11.90
N ALA A 327 -3.00 37.21 12.54
CA ALA A 327 -3.24 38.66 12.59
C ALA A 327 -3.22 39.28 11.18
N ALA A 328 -2.25 38.93 10.34
CA ALA A 328 -2.16 39.39 8.96
C ALA A 328 -3.37 38.92 8.14
N LEU A 329 -3.70 37.64 8.17
CA LEU A 329 -4.86 37.05 7.50
C LEU A 329 -6.16 37.78 7.86
N VAL A 330 -6.44 37.96 9.15
CA VAL A 330 -7.65 38.64 9.63
C VAL A 330 -7.66 40.12 9.24
N THR A 331 -6.53 40.82 9.40
CA THR A 331 -6.42 42.24 9.09
C THR A 331 -6.63 42.50 7.61
N PHE A 332 -5.90 41.78 6.74
CA PHE A 332 -6.04 41.95 5.30
C PHE A 332 -7.42 41.52 4.80
N ALA A 333 -8.00 40.43 5.34
CA ALA A 333 -9.37 40.04 5.01
C ALA A 333 -10.41 41.09 5.43
N ALA A 334 -10.22 41.75 6.58
CA ALA A 334 -11.11 42.81 7.04
C ALA A 334 -10.98 44.11 6.22
N LEU A 335 -9.77 44.42 5.74
CA LEU A 335 -9.51 45.63 4.96
C LEU A 335 -9.87 45.49 3.47
N GLN A 336 -9.70 44.30 2.88
CA GLN A 336 -9.76 44.10 1.43
C GLN A 336 -10.76 43.03 0.99
N GLY A 337 -11.28 42.23 1.92
CA GLY A 337 -12.14 41.09 1.61
C GLY A 337 -13.59 41.27 2.07
N GLU A 338 -14.41 40.28 1.73
CA GLU A 338 -15.78 40.14 2.22
C GLU A 338 -15.86 39.32 3.52
N GLY A 339 -17.03 39.23 4.15
CA GLY A 339 -17.23 38.42 5.37
C GLY A 339 -16.79 36.94 5.23
N ARG A 340 -16.87 36.36 4.03
CA ARG A 340 -16.38 35.00 3.76
C ARG A 340 -14.85 34.90 3.81
N HIS A 341 -14.14 35.95 3.39
CA HIS A 341 -12.70 36.05 3.51
C HIS A 341 -12.33 36.08 4.99
N LEU A 342 -12.96 36.95 5.77
CA LEU A 342 -12.72 37.07 7.20
C LEU A 342 -12.90 35.73 7.93
N VAL A 343 -14.02 35.06 7.72
CA VAL A 343 -14.31 33.76 8.37
C VAL A 343 -13.31 32.70 7.93
N SER A 344 -13.08 32.54 6.63
CA SER A 344 -12.20 31.48 6.11
C SER A 344 -10.74 31.67 6.52
N PHE A 345 -10.27 32.92 6.52
CA PHE A 345 -8.90 33.29 6.87
C PHE A 345 -8.68 33.17 8.38
N ALA A 346 -9.68 33.54 9.20
CA ALA A 346 -9.65 33.31 10.63
C ALA A 346 -9.58 31.81 10.96
N ILE A 347 -10.38 30.97 10.31
CA ILE A 347 -10.33 29.50 10.47
C ILE A 347 -8.93 28.98 10.14
N PHE A 348 -8.35 29.38 9.01
CA PHE A 348 -6.99 28.96 8.65
C PHE A 348 -5.96 29.42 9.70
N GLY A 349 -5.95 30.71 10.07
CA GLY A 349 -5.00 31.23 11.05
C GLY A 349 -5.15 30.60 12.44
N VAL A 350 -6.37 30.40 12.94
CA VAL A 350 -6.62 29.80 14.25
C VAL A 350 -6.15 28.35 14.29
N THR A 351 -6.47 27.55 13.27
CA THR A 351 -6.02 26.15 13.22
C THR A 351 -4.49 26.05 13.13
N LEU A 352 -3.82 26.99 12.46
CA LEU A 352 -2.37 27.08 12.40
C LEU A 352 -1.75 27.42 13.77
N VAL A 353 -2.35 28.35 14.52
CA VAL A 353 -1.95 28.68 15.90
C VAL A 353 -2.16 27.48 16.82
N LEU A 354 -3.32 26.81 16.73
CA LEU A 354 -3.63 25.63 17.53
C LEU A 354 -2.63 24.49 17.31
N LEU A 355 -2.20 24.27 16.07
CA LEU A 355 -1.15 23.30 15.76
C LEU A 355 0.15 23.62 16.50
N HIS A 356 0.67 24.84 16.33
CA HIS A 356 1.94 25.22 16.94
C HIS A 356 1.86 25.26 18.46
N LEU A 357 0.73 25.72 19.02
CA LEU A 357 0.48 25.68 20.45
C LEU A 357 0.49 24.24 20.99
N ALA A 358 -0.20 23.32 20.31
CA ALA A 358 -0.22 21.91 20.72
C ALA A 358 1.18 21.28 20.66
N VAL A 359 2.02 21.66 19.68
CA VAL A 359 3.40 21.19 19.57
C VAL A 359 4.30 21.78 20.67
N VAL A 360 4.16 23.06 20.99
CA VAL A 360 4.87 23.70 22.13
C VAL A 360 4.47 23.03 23.45
N LEU A 361 3.17 22.80 23.66
CA LEU A 361 2.67 22.10 24.85
C LEU A 361 3.22 20.67 24.93
N TYR A 362 3.30 19.94 23.81
CA TYR A 362 3.87 18.59 23.78
C TYR A 362 5.32 18.54 24.26
N HIS A 363 6.13 19.54 23.92
CA HIS A 363 7.54 19.61 24.31
C HIS A 363 7.80 20.35 25.63
N ARG A 364 6.75 20.86 26.29
CA ARG A 364 6.90 21.60 27.56
C ARG A 364 7.45 20.74 28.69
N ARG A 365 7.11 19.44 28.73
CA ARG A 365 7.55 18.52 29.79
C ARG A 365 7.96 17.19 29.19
N GLU A 366 8.99 16.60 29.78
CA GLU A 366 9.51 15.27 29.40
C GLU A 366 8.75 14.11 30.07
N GLU A 367 7.91 14.41 31.07
CA GLU A 367 7.09 13.41 31.77
C GLU A 367 6.23 12.58 30.80
N VAL A 368 6.34 11.25 30.90
CA VAL A 368 5.62 10.30 30.02
C VAL A 368 4.10 10.54 30.04
N ALA A 369 3.52 10.73 31.23
CA ALA A 369 2.08 10.99 31.40
C ALA A 369 1.64 12.32 30.75
N TRP A 370 2.52 13.32 30.70
CA TRP A 370 2.26 14.57 30.00
C TRP A 370 2.33 14.37 28.48
N LYS A 371 3.40 13.76 27.98
CA LYS A 371 3.57 13.51 26.54
C LYS A 371 2.41 12.69 25.96
N LEU A 372 1.92 11.69 26.69
CA LEU A 372 0.75 10.91 26.27
C LEU A 372 -0.53 11.75 26.13
N ARG A 373 -0.76 12.71 27.03
CA ARG A 373 -1.91 13.63 26.95
C ARG A 373 -1.73 14.66 25.85
N ALA A 374 -0.58 15.33 25.83
CA ALA A 374 -0.27 16.38 24.86
C ALA A 374 -0.27 15.86 23.41
N ARG A 375 0.16 14.61 23.19
CA ARG A 375 0.17 13.96 21.87
C ARG A 375 -1.21 13.91 21.22
N LYS A 376 -2.28 13.71 22.01
CA LYS A 376 -3.65 13.68 21.48
C LYS A 376 -4.04 15.01 20.86
N TYR A 377 -3.71 16.11 21.55
CA TYR A 377 -3.97 17.46 21.06
C TYR A 377 -3.13 17.79 19.84
N THR A 378 -1.87 17.36 19.77
CA THR A 378 -1.04 17.52 18.57
C THR A 378 -1.66 16.80 17.37
N HIS A 379 -2.09 15.55 17.53
CA HIS A 379 -2.71 14.79 16.44
C HIS A 379 -4.07 15.36 16.02
N ALA A 380 -4.87 15.84 16.97
CA ALA A 380 -6.12 16.53 16.69
C ALA A 380 -5.87 17.84 15.91
N ALA A 381 -4.86 18.62 16.31
CA ALA A 381 -4.54 19.88 15.66
C ALA A 381 -4.05 19.69 14.21
N ILE A 382 -3.40 18.57 13.88
CA ILE A 382 -3.05 18.23 12.49
C ILE A 382 -4.32 18.03 11.62
N PHE A 383 -5.34 17.33 12.11
CA PHE A 383 -6.61 17.21 11.38
C PHE A 383 -7.26 18.58 11.14
N LEU A 384 -7.24 19.44 12.15
CA LEU A 384 -7.79 20.78 12.07
C LEU A 384 -7.03 21.67 11.08
N VAL A 385 -5.69 21.66 11.11
CA VAL A 385 -4.90 22.52 10.21
C VAL A 385 -4.98 22.08 8.75
N ILE A 386 -5.12 20.78 8.46
CA ILE A 386 -5.34 20.28 7.09
C ILE A 386 -6.68 20.80 6.54
N ALA A 387 -7.74 20.78 7.35
CA ALA A 387 -9.03 21.33 6.97
C ALA A 387 -9.01 22.88 6.90
N GLY A 388 -8.33 23.51 7.86
CA GLY A 388 -8.17 24.96 7.94
C GLY A 388 -7.43 25.52 6.73
N THR A 389 -6.33 24.89 6.28
CA THR A 389 -5.59 25.32 5.09
C THR A 389 -6.42 25.25 3.82
N ALA A 390 -7.33 24.27 3.71
CA ALA A 390 -8.19 24.12 2.55
C ALA A 390 -9.35 25.14 2.53
N THR A 391 -9.78 25.62 3.70
CA THR A 391 -11.01 26.42 3.87
C THR A 391 -11.06 27.67 2.98
N PRO A 392 -10.02 28.53 2.89
CA PRO A 392 -10.01 29.67 1.99
C PRO A 392 -10.24 29.29 0.51
N PHE A 393 -9.56 28.26 0.02
CA PHE A 393 -9.69 27.82 -1.37
C PHE A 393 -11.10 27.27 -1.67
N LEU A 394 -11.66 26.51 -0.74
CA LEU A 394 -12.97 25.88 -0.90
C LEU A 394 -14.11 26.90 -0.87
N LEU A 395 -14.07 27.85 0.08
CA LEU A 395 -15.17 28.79 0.32
C LEU A 395 -15.10 30.06 -0.55
N ILE A 396 -13.91 30.45 -1.01
CA ILE A 396 -13.70 31.69 -1.77
C ILE A 396 -13.44 31.40 -3.25
N SER A 397 -12.49 30.53 -3.58
CA SER A 397 -12.07 30.33 -4.98
C SER A 397 -12.96 29.35 -5.73
N MET A 398 -13.19 28.15 -5.19
CA MET A 398 -13.93 27.10 -5.89
C MET A 398 -15.43 27.40 -5.98
N ARG A 399 -16.02 27.86 -4.86
CA ARG A 399 -17.46 28.20 -4.73
C ARG A 399 -18.37 27.05 -5.22
N GLY A 400 -19.68 27.30 -5.18
CA GLY A 400 -20.70 26.38 -5.72
C GLY A 400 -20.72 25.00 -5.06
N ALA A 401 -21.30 24.02 -5.77
CA ALA A 401 -21.50 22.67 -5.24
C ALA A 401 -20.18 21.96 -4.86
N TRP A 402 -19.13 22.13 -5.66
CA TRP A 402 -17.82 21.52 -5.39
C TRP A 402 -17.18 22.09 -4.12
N GLY A 403 -17.14 23.42 -3.98
CA GLY A 403 -16.56 24.06 -2.79
C GLY A 403 -17.24 23.62 -1.49
N TRP A 404 -18.57 23.63 -1.45
CA TRP A 404 -19.35 23.22 -0.26
C TRP A 404 -19.28 21.72 0.03
N SER A 405 -19.35 20.88 -1.01
CA SER A 405 -19.30 19.42 -0.82
C SER A 405 -17.94 18.99 -0.26
N LEU A 406 -16.85 19.49 -0.84
CA LEU A 406 -15.50 19.20 -0.36
C LEU A 406 -15.26 19.81 1.02
N PHE A 407 -15.76 21.01 1.30
CA PHE A 407 -15.70 21.60 2.62
C PHE A 407 -16.37 20.70 3.66
N GLY A 408 -17.58 20.21 3.38
CA GLY A 408 -18.31 19.30 4.25
C GLY A 408 -17.58 17.97 4.46
N VAL A 409 -17.04 17.36 3.40
CA VAL A 409 -16.29 16.10 3.50
C VAL A 409 -15.00 16.29 4.29
N VAL A 410 -14.21 17.32 3.97
CA VAL A 410 -12.92 17.60 4.66
C VAL A 410 -13.16 17.88 6.14
N TRP A 411 -14.10 18.76 6.49
CA TRP A 411 -14.40 19.07 7.88
C TRP A 411 -15.07 17.91 8.63
N GLY A 412 -15.94 17.14 7.97
CA GLY A 412 -16.57 15.96 8.55
C GLY A 412 -15.54 14.89 8.90
N LEU A 413 -14.64 14.57 7.97
CA LEU A 413 -13.55 13.61 8.20
C LEU A 413 -12.55 14.14 9.24
N SER A 414 -12.22 15.43 9.23
CA SER A 414 -11.38 16.04 10.27
C SER A 414 -12.03 15.99 11.65
N ALA A 415 -13.33 16.23 11.77
CA ALA A 415 -14.06 16.14 13.04
C ALA A 415 -14.06 14.72 13.59
N ILE A 416 -14.31 13.72 12.73
CA ILE A 416 -14.19 12.29 13.09
C ILE A 416 -12.76 11.99 13.52
N GLY A 417 -11.76 12.46 12.77
CA GLY A 417 -10.34 12.31 13.09
C GLY A 417 -9.99 12.87 14.47
N VAL A 418 -10.41 14.11 14.77
CA VAL A 418 -10.23 14.76 16.07
C VAL A 418 -10.87 13.94 17.18
N ALA A 419 -12.14 13.54 17.03
CA ALA A 419 -12.86 12.74 18.02
C ALA A 419 -12.12 11.43 18.33
N LEU A 420 -11.69 10.71 17.29
CA LEU A 420 -10.92 9.45 17.44
C LEU A 420 -9.59 9.66 18.17
N GLN A 421 -8.87 10.76 17.91
CA GLN A 421 -7.60 11.04 18.60
C GLN A 421 -7.79 11.36 20.08
N LEU A 422 -8.84 12.12 20.41
CA LEU A 422 -9.16 12.48 21.78
C LEU A 422 -9.63 11.25 22.59
N MET A 423 -10.45 10.38 21.99
CA MET A 423 -10.96 9.16 22.63
C MET A 423 -9.91 8.05 22.75
N PHE A 424 -9.19 7.73 21.67
CA PHE A 424 -8.31 6.55 21.59
C PHE A 424 -6.82 6.85 21.78
N SER A 425 -6.48 8.06 22.24
CA SER A 425 -5.13 8.40 22.71
C SER A 425 -4.00 8.19 21.70
N GLY A 426 -4.27 8.32 20.39
CA GLY A 426 -3.27 8.07 19.35
C GLY A 426 -2.76 6.63 19.28
N ARG A 427 -3.53 5.65 19.79
CA ARG A 427 -3.19 4.22 19.79
C ARG A 427 -2.88 3.67 18.39
N PHE A 428 -3.48 4.24 17.35
CA PHE A 428 -3.33 3.81 15.96
C PHE A 428 -2.50 4.80 15.12
N ARG A 429 -1.20 4.91 15.41
CA ARG A 429 -0.28 5.84 14.71
C ARG A 429 -0.34 5.72 13.19
N THR A 430 -0.26 4.50 12.65
CA THR A 430 -0.25 4.29 11.18
C THR A 430 -1.58 4.69 10.55
N VAL A 431 -2.70 4.26 11.12
CA VAL A 431 -4.05 4.63 10.64
C VAL A 431 -4.22 6.14 10.63
N THR A 432 -3.72 6.81 11.67
CA THR A 432 -3.77 8.27 11.80
C THR A 432 -2.98 8.97 10.70
N VAL A 433 -1.75 8.51 10.41
CA VAL A 433 -0.92 9.06 9.33
C VAL A 433 -1.55 8.83 7.95
N VAL A 434 -2.09 7.63 7.71
CA VAL A 434 -2.81 7.33 6.46
C VAL A 434 -4.04 8.21 6.32
N ALA A 435 -4.79 8.45 7.40
CA ALA A 435 -5.94 9.35 7.39
C ALA A 435 -5.54 10.80 7.04
N TYR A 436 -4.41 11.30 7.55
CA TYR A 436 -3.89 12.63 7.15
C TYR A 436 -3.58 12.70 5.66
N LEU A 437 -2.93 11.67 5.12
CA LEU A 437 -2.58 11.61 3.71
C LEU A 437 -3.82 11.55 2.82
N LEU A 438 -4.80 10.72 3.17
CA LEU A 438 -6.05 10.61 2.44
C LEU A 438 -6.83 11.93 2.48
N LEU A 439 -6.88 12.59 3.65
CA LEU A 439 -7.54 13.87 3.81
C LEU A 439 -6.87 14.96 2.95
N GLY A 440 -5.54 15.04 2.96
CA GLY A 440 -4.79 15.96 2.10
C GLY A 440 -4.94 15.63 0.60
N ALA A 441 -5.05 14.36 0.25
CA ALA A 441 -5.24 13.90 -1.12
C ALA A 441 -6.65 14.18 -1.66
N LEU A 442 -7.64 14.56 -0.83
CA LEU A 442 -8.96 14.96 -1.32
C LEU A 442 -8.90 16.18 -2.24
N GLY A 443 -7.90 17.05 -2.09
CA GLY A 443 -7.64 18.13 -3.04
C GLY A 443 -7.38 17.61 -4.46
N ALA A 444 -6.75 16.43 -4.58
CA ALA A 444 -6.53 15.79 -5.87
C ALA A 444 -7.84 15.36 -6.51
N VAL A 445 -8.87 14.93 -5.75
CA VAL A 445 -10.22 14.60 -6.26
C VAL A 445 -10.94 15.81 -6.87
N ALA A 446 -10.44 17.02 -6.61
CA ALA A 446 -10.98 18.26 -7.13
C ALA A 446 -9.99 19.02 -8.04
N ILE A 447 -8.91 18.39 -8.49
CA ILE A 447 -7.92 18.95 -9.40
C ILE A 447 -8.53 19.75 -10.57
N LYS A 448 -9.54 19.22 -11.29
CA LYS A 448 -10.13 19.94 -12.43
C LYS A 448 -10.78 21.27 -12.01
N PRO A 449 -11.74 21.29 -11.06
CA PRO A 449 -12.29 22.56 -10.59
C PRO A 449 -11.25 23.44 -9.90
N VAL A 450 -10.27 22.87 -9.18
CA VAL A 450 -9.16 23.63 -8.58
C VAL A 450 -8.35 24.39 -9.64
N PHE A 451 -7.98 23.75 -10.75
CA PHE A 451 -7.26 24.40 -11.85
C PHE A 451 -8.11 25.45 -12.57
N ALA A 452 -9.43 25.23 -12.66
CA ALA A 452 -10.34 26.20 -13.27
C ALA A 452 -10.61 27.41 -12.37
N SER A 453 -10.53 27.24 -11.05
CA SER A 453 -10.89 28.26 -10.07
C SER A 453 -9.70 29.05 -9.50
N LEU A 454 -8.46 28.62 -9.75
CA LEU A 454 -7.28 29.25 -9.17
C LEU A 454 -6.32 29.78 -10.24
N PRO A 455 -5.73 30.96 -10.03
CA PRO A 455 -4.70 31.48 -10.91
C PRO A 455 -3.43 30.62 -10.81
N PRO A 456 -2.57 30.61 -11.86
CA PRO A 456 -1.36 29.78 -11.90
C PRO A 456 -0.43 29.95 -10.69
N GLY A 457 -0.31 31.17 -10.16
CA GLY A 457 0.51 31.44 -8.98
C GLY A 457 -0.02 30.75 -7.71
N ALA A 458 -1.34 30.71 -7.51
CA ALA A 458 -1.95 30.00 -6.39
C ALA A 458 -1.78 28.48 -6.53
N LEU A 459 -1.89 27.97 -7.75
CA LEU A 459 -1.63 26.56 -8.04
C LEU A 459 -0.17 26.21 -7.74
N LEU A 460 0.79 27.00 -8.24
CA LEU A 460 2.22 26.78 -8.00
C LEU A 460 2.55 26.74 -6.52
N LEU A 461 2.08 27.74 -5.75
CA LEU A 461 2.29 27.78 -4.31
C LEU A 461 1.55 26.65 -3.58
N GLY A 462 0.33 26.32 -3.98
CA GLY A 462 -0.42 25.19 -3.42
C GLY A 462 0.32 23.86 -3.62
N PHE A 463 0.77 23.58 -4.85
CA PHE A 463 1.56 22.39 -5.16
C PHE A 463 2.90 22.36 -4.43
N ALA A 464 3.64 23.47 -4.43
CA ALA A 464 4.88 23.58 -3.67
C ALA A 464 4.65 23.31 -2.17
N GLY A 465 3.54 23.81 -1.63
CA GLY A 465 3.13 23.55 -0.26
C GLY A 465 2.85 22.07 0.02
N VAL A 466 2.10 21.40 -0.86
CA VAL A 466 1.83 19.95 -0.76
C VAL A 466 3.12 19.14 -0.83
N LEU A 467 4.00 19.44 -1.80
CA LEU A 467 5.29 18.77 -1.93
C LEU A 467 6.17 18.98 -0.69
N SER A 468 6.16 20.18 -0.12
CA SER A 468 6.89 20.48 1.10
C SER A 468 6.36 19.67 2.29
N TYR A 469 5.04 19.54 2.45
CA TYR A 469 4.46 18.67 3.48
C TYR A 469 4.82 17.19 3.28
N LEU A 470 4.79 16.69 2.04
CA LEU A 470 5.19 15.31 1.73
C LEU A 470 6.68 15.08 1.99
N ALA A 471 7.55 16.04 1.68
CA ALA A 471 8.97 15.98 2.01
C ALA A 471 9.19 15.95 3.53
N GLY A 472 8.46 16.77 4.29
CA GLY A 472 8.49 16.75 5.75
C GLY A 472 8.07 15.39 6.33
N LEU A 473 7.04 14.76 5.75
CA LEU A 473 6.64 13.41 6.09
C LEU A 473 7.71 12.37 5.71
N ALA A 474 8.34 12.49 4.54
CA ALA A 474 9.42 11.59 4.12
C ALA A 474 10.60 11.66 5.11
N PHE A 475 11.04 12.86 5.51
CA PHE A 475 12.06 13.03 6.54
C PHE A 475 11.66 12.42 7.88
N TYR A 476 10.39 12.56 8.28
CA TYR A 476 9.85 11.91 9.48
C TYR A 476 9.91 10.37 9.39
N LEU A 477 9.63 9.79 8.22
CA LEU A 477 9.62 8.34 8.02
C LEU A 477 11.03 7.75 7.86
N TRP A 478 11.96 8.47 7.23
CA TRP A 478 13.31 7.99 6.94
C TRP A 478 14.24 7.89 8.16
N ARG A 479 13.88 8.52 9.28
CA ARG A 479 14.60 8.43 10.58
C ARG A 479 16.13 8.55 10.44
N LEU A 480 16.59 9.57 9.72
CA LEU A 480 18.03 9.78 9.49
C LEU A 480 18.76 10.04 10.83
N PRO A 481 19.94 9.43 11.06
CA PRO A 481 20.72 9.65 12.27
C PRO A 481 21.44 11.00 12.19
N ARG A 482 21.05 11.92 13.08
CA ARG A 482 21.53 13.32 13.26
C ARG A 482 21.01 14.27 12.16
N PHE A 483 20.40 15.38 12.59
CA PHE A 483 19.82 16.45 11.75
C PHE A 483 18.49 16.16 11.01
N ASP A 484 17.69 15.17 11.41
CA ASP A 484 16.36 14.95 10.81
C ASP A 484 15.33 16.02 11.21
N LEU A 485 15.51 16.61 12.39
CA LEU A 485 14.55 17.54 12.99
C LEU A 485 14.38 18.84 12.21
N LEU A 486 15.49 19.52 11.89
CA LEU A 486 15.46 20.85 11.27
C LEU A 486 14.92 20.81 9.83
N PRO A 487 15.41 19.94 8.92
CA PRO A 487 14.83 19.80 7.57
C PRO A 487 13.35 19.44 7.62
N ARG A 488 12.96 18.52 8.50
CA ARG A 488 11.55 18.16 8.71
C ARG A 488 10.70 19.36 9.10
N GLN A 489 11.14 20.15 10.08
CA GLN A 489 10.43 21.35 10.53
C GLN A 489 10.36 22.41 9.43
N LEU A 490 11.46 22.66 8.73
CA LEU A 490 11.50 23.61 7.62
C LEU A 490 10.54 23.20 6.49
N CYS A 491 10.43 21.92 6.18
CA CYS A 491 9.46 21.41 5.21
C CYS A 491 8.01 21.66 5.67
N PHE A 492 7.66 21.32 6.92
CA PHE A 492 6.30 21.56 7.43
C PHE A 492 5.96 23.07 7.47
N VAL A 493 6.87 23.90 7.96
CA VAL A 493 6.69 25.36 7.98
C VAL A 493 6.63 25.93 6.56
N GLY A 494 7.52 25.49 5.67
CA GLY A 494 7.50 25.88 4.26
C GLY A 494 6.18 25.54 3.58
N GLY A 495 5.62 24.37 3.90
CA GLY A 495 4.27 23.98 3.47
C GLY A 495 3.20 24.99 3.89
N SER A 496 3.19 25.39 5.16
CA SER A 496 2.24 26.39 5.68
C SER A 496 2.47 27.78 5.07
N VAL A 497 3.72 28.19 4.89
CA VAL A 497 4.09 29.49 4.28
C VAL A 497 3.65 29.57 2.82
N CYS A 498 3.83 28.50 2.04
CA CYS A 498 3.33 28.45 0.67
C CYS A 498 1.81 28.64 0.61
N HIS A 499 1.05 27.95 1.48
CA HIS A 499 -0.41 28.11 1.53
C HIS A 499 -0.82 29.50 2.03
N LEU A 500 -0.11 30.07 3.01
CA LEU A 500 -0.32 31.43 3.48
C LEU A 500 -0.17 32.45 2.35
N PHE A 501 0.93 32.38 1.58
CA PHE A 501 1.14 33.26 0.45
C PHE A 501 0.15 33.00 -0.68
N ALA A 502 -0.21 31.75 -0.96
CA ALA A 502 -1.25 31.44 -1.93
C ALA A 502 -2.57 32.14 -1.56
N VAL A 503 -2.94 32.11 -0.28
CA VAL A 503 -4.14 32.74 0.23
C VAL A 503 -4.05 34.28 0.16
N LEU A 504 -2.99 34.88 0.69
CA LEU A 504 -2.85 36.33 0.74
C LEU A 504 -2.63 36.99 -0.63
N LEU A 505 -1.90 36.33 -1.55
CA LEU A 505 -1.55 36.92 -2.84
C LEU A 505 -2.57 36.62 -3.94
N PHE A 506 -3.33 35.53 -3.83
CA PHE A 506 -4.18 35.06 -4.94
C PHE A 506 -5.62 34.72 -4.55
N VAL A 507 -5.91 34.43 -3.28
CA VAL A 507 -7.30 34.18 -2.82
C VAL A 507 -7.92 35.46 -2.25
N LEU A 508 -7.13 36.31 -1.61
CA LEU A 508 -7.57 37.59 -1.05
C LEU A 508 -7.98 38.62 -2.11
N PRO A 509 -7.26 38.83 -3.23
CA PRO A 509 -7.59 39.91 -4.15
C PRO A 509 -8.98 39.70 -4.75
N VAL A 510 -9.93 40.53 -4.36
CA VAL A 510 -11.27 40.56 -4.95
C VAL A 510 -11.12 41.13 -6.35
N HIS A 511 -11.07 40.28 -7.36
CA HIS A 511 -11.14 40.73 -8.75
C HIS A 511 -12.58 41.20 -8.96
N GLY A 512 -12.76 42.53 -8.99
CA GLY A 512 -14.02 43.19 -9.29
C GLY A 512 -14.45 42.98 -10.74
#